data_AF-A0A9P1BK16-F1
#
_entry.id   AF-A0A9P1BK16-F1
#
_cell.length_a   1.000
_cell.length_b   1.000
_cell.length_c   1.000
_cell.angle_alpha   90.00
_cell.angle_beta   90.00
_cell.angle_gamma   90.00
#
_symmetry.space_group_name_H-M   'P 1'
#
loop_
_entity.id
_entity.type
_entity.pdbx_description
1 polymer ?
#
loop_
_entity_poly.entity_id
_entity_poly.type
_entity_poly.pdbx_seq_one_letter_code
_entity_poly.pdbx_strand_id
1 'polypeptide(L)'
;MKSELGYPEDRIEKIKKWAIAKQLVRLCEYDEDTLEYWVNVRTSGTLSREDLLTLSKSRTHEQETTADAFAHEQVDLSVGGFPDLGGAEPALATEGDKSLGVKQKLAMYLKNGLKAKNSVSTVADKIRALALEDQSCKALSEKIDAEFLKMTRFELSQTVVHIAKIYGKGAPAADCVEEAQSASVKDDCPVLRRIASARVADPDEPLFKALKDCGHALDVPVTTLKLDNTFEYPCLHPRDFAASCIIYFCAKTFKSSRIGLALDHVNLLFRNFLATEKERVNFSNITFELLGYESSRTYPMGHWSKNLDTAVMIKFVEHVAANNLDPGDPVMQLIVQGSSAINHFMRVLLSAPYWLCESEAWQAIFAGQEFLSAFAGLAQACYHQILLATSQD
;
A
#
# COMPACT_ATOMS: atom_id res chain seq x y z
N MET A 1 38.05 -12.49 -0.44
CA MET A 1 39.52 -12.27 -0.49
C MET A 1 40.35 -13.52 -0.84
N LYS A 2 40.10 -14.72 -0.26
CA LYS A 2 40.92 -15.93 -0.50
C LYS A 2 40.87 -16.47 -1.95
N SER A 3 39.70 -16.46 -2.60
CA SER A 3 39.51 -17.06 -3.94
C SER A 3 39.82 -16.12 -5.10
N GLU A 4 39.69 -14.80 -4.91
CA GLU A 4 39.61 -13.86 -6.04
C GLU A 4 40.96 -13.23 -6.41
N LEU A 5 41.90 -13.13 -5.47
CA LEU A 5 43.18 -12.42 -5.69
C LEU A 5 44.39 -13.36 -5.88
N GLY A 6 44.21 -14.67 -5.68
CA GLY A 6 45.28 -15.66 -5.85
C GLY A 6 46.49 -15.49 -4.94
N TYR A 7 46.38 -14.72 -3.84
CA TYR A 7 47.47 -14.49 -2.91
C TYR A 7 47.63 -15.63 -1.90
N PRO A 8 48.87 -15.99 -1.51
CA PRO A 8 49.10 -16.95 -0.43
C PRO A 8 48.60 -16.41 0.92
N GLU A 9 48.16 -17.31 1.80
CA GLU A 9 47.49 -16.96 3.07
C GLU A 9 48.35 -16.06 3.97
N ASP A 10 49.66 -16.29 4.01
CA ASP A 10 50.59 -15.50 4.82
C ASP A 10 50.62 -14.02 4.38
N ARG A 11 50.48 -13.77 3.08
CA ARG A 11 50.45 -12.44 2.49
C ARG A 11 49.11 -11.75 2.78
N ILE A 12 48.00 -12.49 2.70
CA ILE A 12 46.67 -11.97 3.05
C ILE A 12 46.65 -11.53 4.52
N GLU A 13 47.18 -12.35 5.43
CA GLU A 13 47.24 -12.01 6.87
C GLU A 13 48.15 -10.80 7.16
N LYS A 14 49.28 -10.65 6.44
CA LYS A 14 50.12 -9.44 6.52
C LYS A 14 49.38 -8.19 6.07
N ILE A 15 48.63 -8.26 4.96
CA ILE A 15 47.84 -7.13 4.43
C ILE A 15 46.73 -6.74 5.41
N LYS A 16 46.01 -7.71 5.98
CA LYS A 16 44.98 -7.47 7.00
C LYS A 16 45.57 -6.77 8.23
N LYS A 17 46.65 -7.29 8.80
CA LYS A 17 47.32 -6.69 9.98
C LYS A 17 47.77 -5.25 9.69
N TRP A 18 48.33 -5.01 8.51
CA TRP A 18 48.74 -3.67 8.08
C TRP A 18 47.54 -2.72 7.95
N ALA A 19 46.45 -3.17 7.32
CA ALA A 19 45.25 -2.35 7.12
C ALA A 19 44.55 -2.00 8.44
N ILE A 20 44.48 -2.95 9.38
CA ILE A 20 43.95 -2.72 10.74
C ILE A 20 44.83 -1.72 11.49
N ALA A 21 46.16 -1.90 11.46
CA ALA A 21 47.10 -0.99 12.12
C ALA A 21 47.03 0.44 11.57
N LYS A 22 46.65 0.60 10.30
CA LYS A 22 46.46 1.90 9.64
C LYS A 22 45.03 2.45 9.75
N GLN A 23 44.14 1.76 10.47
CA GLN A 23 42.71 2.10 10.59
C GLN A 23 42.00 2.23 9.22
N LEU A 24 42.52 1.53 8.21
CA LEU A 24 41.96 1.51 6.86
C LEU A 24 40.83 0.49 6.72
N VAL A 25 40.62 -0.38 7.72
CA VAL A 25 39.51 -1.33 7.75
C VAL A 25 38.88 -1.42 9.14
N ARG A 26 37.57 -1.70 9.20
CA ARG A 26 36.82 -1.99 10.44
C ARG A 26 36.18 -3.38 10.38
N LEU A 27 35.99 -4.00 11.54
CA LEU A 27 35.23 -5.24 11.69
C LEU A 27 33.73 -4.92 11.59
N CYS A 28 32.97 -5.74 10.87
CA CYS A 28 31.52 -5.64 10.82
C CYS A 28 30.93 -6.25 12.10
N GLU A 29 30.10 -5.50 12.84
CA GLU A 29 29.46 -5.96 14.08
C GLU A 29 28.12 -6.69 13.84
N TYR A 30 27.68 -6.82 12.58
CA TYR A 30 26.31 -7.25 12.25
C TYR A 30 26.18 -8.71 11.82
N ASP A 31 27.29 -9.44 11.64
CA ASP A 31 27.27 -10.85 11.23
C ASP A 31 28.47 -11.58 11.84
N GLU A 32 28.23 -12.46 12.83
CA GLU A 32 29.30 -13.16 13.55
C GLU A 32 30.00 -14.23 12.68
N ASP A 33 29.36 -14.66 11.60
CA ASP A 33 29.80 -15.81 10.81
C ASP A 33 30.61 -15.44 9.53
N THR A 34 30.63 -14.16 9.14
CA THR A 34 31.34 -13.70 7.92
C THR A 34 32.14 -12.41 8.15
N LEU A 35 33.48 -12.53 8.18
CA LEU A 35 34.42 -11.39 8.27
C LEU A 35 34.42 -10.56 6.98
N GLU A 36 33.54 -9.56 6.91
CA GLU A 36 33.58 -8.53 5.86
C GLU A 36 34.51 -7.37 6.23
N TYR A 37 35.46 -7.04 5.35
CA TYR A 37 36.42 -5.96 5.55
C TYR A 37 36.00 -4.73 4.74
N TRP A 38 35.60 -3.66 5.43
CA TRP A 38 35.21 -2.39 4.80
C TRP A 38 36.40 -1.45 4.73
N VAL A 39 36.72 -0.90 3.56
CA VAL A 39 37.80 0.11 3.41
C VAL A 39 37.31 1.46 3.94
N ASN A 40 38.01 2.02 4.91
CA ASN A 40 37.75 3.31 5.52
C ASN A 40 38.30 4.43 4.61
N VAL A 41 37.46 4.97 3.73
CA VAL A 41 37.83 6.11 2.87
C VAL A 41 37.48 7.46 3.52
N ARG A 42 37.52 7.56 4.87
CA ARG A 42 37.57 8.87 5.54
C ARG A 42 38.97 9.46 5.40
N THR A 43 39.31 9.96 4.22
CA THR A 43 40.27 11.06 4.09
C THR A 43 39.50 12.34 3.86
N SER A 44 38.98 12.92 4.94
CA SER A 44 38.79 14.36 5.01
C SER A 44 40.19 14.99 5.00
N GLY A 45 40.62 15.43 3.84
CA GLY A 45 41.88 16.13 3.62
C GLY A 45 41.88 16.62 2.18
N THR A 46 42.02 17.92 1.99
CA THR A 46 42.26 18.49 0.67
C THR A 46 43.51 17.84 0.09
N LEU A 47 43.37 17.15 -1.05
CA LEU A 47 44.50 16.68 -1.84
C LEU A 47 45.46 17.84 -2.08
N SER A 48 46.75 17.63 -1.85
CA SER A 48 47.74 18.67 -2.07
C SER A 48 47.77 19.03 -3.56
N ARG A 49 48.19 20.25 -3.86
CA ARG A 49 48.34 20.73 -5.25
C ARG A 49 49.30 19.83 -6.05
N GLU A 50 50.25 19.17 -5.40
CA GLU A 50 51.21 18.24 -6.00
C GLU A 50 50.57 16.90 -6.38
N ASP A 51 49.67 16.38 -5.55
CA ASP A 51 48.91 15.15 -5.84
C ASP A 51 47.93 15.38 -7.01
N LEU A 52 47.28 16.54 -7.04
CA LEU A 52 46.43 16.99 -8.15
C LEU A 52 47.22 17.11 -9.46
N LEU A 53 48.44 17.65 -9.41
CA LEU A 53 49.31 17.76 -10.58
C LEU A 53 49.77 16.39 -11.09
N THR A 54 49.98 15.43 -10.20
CA THR A 54 50.38 14.06 -10.55
C THR A 54 49.23 13.30 -11.23
N LEU A 55 47.99 13.51 -10.77
CA LEU A 55 46.77 12.96 -11.37
C LEU A 55 46.42 13.63 -12.72
N SER A 56 46.67 14.94 -12.84
CA SER A 56 46.37 15.70 -14.07
C SER A 56 47.25 15.35 -15.28
N LYS A 57 48.35 14.59 -15.09
CA LYS A 57 49.26 14.19 -16.17
C LYS A 57 48.82 12.96 -16.95
N SER A 58 47.66 12.37 -16.66
CA SER A 58 47.10 11.26 -17.44
C SER A 58 45.93 11.70 -18.32
N ARG A 59 46.20 11.70 -19.63
CA ARG A 59 45.30 11.82 -20.80
C ARG A 59 44.74 13.21 -21.12
N THR A 60 45.41 13.83 -22.09
CA THR A 60 44.88 14.85 -23.01
C THR A 60 43.76 14.27 -23.91
N HIS A 61 42.61 14.95 -23.98
CA HIS A 61 42.06 15.38 -25.27
C HIS A 61 41.04 16.52 -25.04
N GLU A 62 41.28 17.63 -25.73
CA GLU A 62 40.52 18.88 -25.73
C GLU A 62 39.12 18.71 -26.33
N GLN A 63 38.10 19.39 -25.78
CA GLN A 63 37.47 20.59 -26.36
C GLN A 63 36.26 21.12 -25.56
N GLU A 64 36.24 22.45 -25.46
CA GLU A 64 35.24 23.39 -24.90
C GLU A 64 33.86 23.28 -25.62
N THR A 65 32.68 23.72 -25.15
CA THR A 65 32.27 25.06 -24.64
C THR A 65 30.80 25.04 -24.13
N THR A 66 30.53 25.81 -23.04
CA THR A 66 29.39 26.75 -22.69
C THR A 66 28.07 26.79 -23.52
N ALA A 67 26.87 27.23 -23.07
CA ALA A 67 26.35 27.94 -21.88
C ALA A 67 24.79 28.05 -21.90
N ASP A 68 24.23 28.44 -20.74
CA ASP A 68 23.07 29.32 -20.46
C ASP A 68 21.57 28.88 -20.46
N ALA A 69 21.01 29.02 -19.23
CA ALA A 69 19.84 29.81 -18.79
C ALA A 69 18.42 29.58 -19.35
N PHE A 70 17.43 29.35 -18.48
CA PHE A 70 16.06 29.92 -18.59
C PHE A 70 15.35 30.02 -17.22
N ALA A 71 14.53 31.06 -17.09
CA ALA A 71 13.96 31.65 -15.89
C ALA A 71 12.51 31.19 -15.55
N HIS A 72 12.09 31.59 -14.35
CA HIS A 72 10.81 31.39 -13.67
C HIS A 72 9.53 31.93 -14.37
N GLU A 73 8.39 31.30 -14.06
CA GLU A 73 7.07 31.94 -14.04
C GLU A 73 6.17 31.36 -12.93
N GLN A 74 5.52 32.24 -12.15
CA GLN A 74 4.53 31.94 -11.11
C GLN A 74 3.13 32.30 -11.62
N VAL A 75 2.12 31.49 -11.28
CA VAL A 75 0.70 31.72 -11.60
C VAL A 75 -0.11 31.87 -10.31
N ASP A 76 -0.92 32.93 -10.26
CA ASP A 76 -1.87 33.30 -9.20
C ASP A 76 -3.25 32.66 -9.46
N LEU A 77 -3.89 32.12 -8.40
CA LEU A 77 -5.15 31.38 -8.44
C LEU A 77 -6.11 31.84 -7.32
N SER A 78 -6.51 33.09 -7.35
CA SER A 78 -7.66 33.56 -6.59
C SER A 78 -8.87 33.82 -7.50
N VAL A 79 -10.04 33.32 -7.07
CA VAL A 79 -11.43 33.75 -7.37
C VAL A 79 -12.34 32.56 -7.68
N GLY A 80 -13.39 32.37 -6.87
CA GLY A 80 -14.61 31.64 -7.27
C GLY A 80 -15.38 30.94 -6.14
N GLY A 81 -16.08 31.71 -5.29
CA GLY A 81 -17.13 31.18 -4.42
C GLY A 81 -18.54 31.48 -4.98
N PHE A 82 -19.55 30.69 -4.60
CA PHE A 82 -21.00 31.02 -4.62
C PHE A 82 -21.83 29.87 -3.97
N PRO A 83 -23.12 30.04 -3.61
CA PRO A 83 -23.54 30.08 -2.21
C PRO A 83 -24.58 29.01 -1.81
N ASP A 84 -24.87 29.06 -0.51
CA ASP A 84 -25.84 28.37 0.35
C ASP A 84 -27.33 28.51 -0.08
N LEU A 85 -28.12 27.44 0.11
CA LEU A 85 -29.59 27.42 0.03
C LEU A 85 -30.17 26.34 0.98
N GLY A 86 -30.83 26.79 2.07
CA GLY A 86 -31.73 25.99 2.92
C GLY A 86 -33.02 25.55 2.18
N GLY A 87 -34.03 24.89 2.76
CA GLY A 87 -34.37 24.46 4.11
C GLY A 87 -35.88 24.13 4.15
N ALA A 88 -36.31 23.37 5.17
CA ALA A 88 -37.67 23.16 5.69
C ALA A 88 -38.55 21.97 5.22
N GLU A 89 -38.90 21.15 6.21
CA GLU A 89 -39.99 20.16 6.28
C GLU A 89 -41.36 20.81 6.59
N PRO A 90 -42.46 20.02 6.56
CA PRO A 90 -43.40 20.12 7.69
C PRO A 90 -43.97 18.79 8.23
N ALA A 91 -44.32 18.87 9.51
CA ALA A 91 -44.91 17.87 10.41
C ALA A 91 -46.37 17.51 10.11
N LEU A 92 -46.83 16.35 10.63
CA LEU A 92 -48.24 15.99 10.72
C LEU A 92 -48.57 15.23 12.02
N ALA A 93 -49.69 15.64 12.61
CA ALA A 93 -50.18 15.29 13.94
C ALA A 93 -51.01 13.98 13.99
N THR A 94 -51.18 13.50 15.23
CA THR A 94 -51.82 12.28 15.73
C THR A 94 -53.31 12.44 16.07
N GLU A 95 -54.14 11.39 15.92
CA GLU A 95 -55.23 11.01 16.86
C GLU A 95 -56.02 9.73 16.48
N GLY A 96 -56.43 8.93 17.49
CA GLY A 96 -57.71 8.18 17.52
C GLY A 96 -57.68 6.64 17.40
N ASP A 97 -57.83 5.93 18.52
CA ASP A 97 -57.78 4.46 18.68
C ASP A 97 -59.18 3.81 18.86
N LYS A 98 -59.46 2.70 18.16
CA LYS A 98 -60.55 1.73 18.44
C LYS A 98 -60.00 0.32 18.15
N SER A 99 -60.26 -0.63 19.04
CA SER A 99 -59.61 -1.94 19.12
C SER A 99 -59.71 -2.78 17.83
N LEU A 100 -58.61 -2.82 17.08
CA LEU A 100 -58.43 -3.62 15.86
C LEU A 100 -58.20 -5.12 16.18
N GLY A 101 -58.72 -6.01 15.34
CA GLY A 101 -58.43 -7.46 15.44
C GLY A 101 -56.95 -7.77 15.16
N VAL A 102 -56.43 -8.91 15.62
CA VAL A 102 -54.98 -9.26 15.55
C VAL A 102 -54.39 -9.08 14.15
N LYS A 103 -55.10 -9.51 13.08
CA LYS A 103 -54.67 -9.29 11.69
C LYS A 103 -54.60 -7.82 11.29
N GLN A 104 -55.53 -6.99 11.76
CA GLN A 104 -55.53 -5.55 11.49
C GLN A 104 -54.48 -4.80 12.33
N LYS A 105 -54.22 -5.24 13.56
CA LYS A 105 -53.09 -4.77 14.38
C LYS A 105 -51.75 -5.08 13.70
N LEU A 106 -51.58 -6.29 13.18
CA LEU A 106 -50.38 -6.70 12.44
C LEU A 106 -50.17 -5.84 11.18
N ALA A 107 -51.22 -5.63 10.39
CA ALA A 107 -51.18 -4.78 9.20
C ALA A 107 -50.89 -3.31 9.53
N MET A 108 -51.43 -2.80 10.65
CA MET A 108 -51.17 -1.45 11.12
C MET A 108 -49.73 -1.28 11.63
N TYR A 109 -49.17 -2.27 12.34
CA TYR A 109 -47.77 -2.24 12.79
C TYR A 109 -46.78 -2.29 11.62
N LEU A 110 -47.04 -3.11 10.59
CA LEU A 110 -46.25 -3.12 9.36
C LEU A 110 -46.34 -1.77 8.63
N LYS A 111 -47.55 -1.21 8.49
CA LYS A 111 -47.77 0.08 7.83
C LYS A 111 -47.15 1.26 8.58
N ASN A 112 -47.18 1.24 9.92
CA ASN A 112 -46.57 2.28 10.75
C ASN A 112 -45.06 2.10 10.88
N GLY A 113 -44.54 0.87 10.89
CA GLY A 113 -43.11 0.57 10.82
C GLY A 113 -42.45 1.00 9.52
N LEU A 114 -43.18 0.94 8.40
CA LEU A 114 -42.71 1.44 7.11
C LEU A 114 -42.82 2.97 6.96
N LYS A 115 -43.63 3.64 7.79
CA LYS A 115 -43.87 5.10 7.71
C LYS A 115 -43.12 5.92 8.76
N ALA A 116 -42.94 5.40 9.96
CA ALA A 116 -42.12 6.02 10.99
C ALA A 116 -40.70 5.47 10.87
N LYS A 117 -39.67 6.32 11.01
CA LYS A 117 -38.26 5.93 11.15
C LYS A 117 -37.99 5.13 12.46
N ASN A 118 -38.93 4.33 12.93
CA ASN A 118 -38.76 3.48 14.09
C ASN A 118 -37.90 2.27 13.71
N SER A 119 -37.02 1.84 14.62
CA SER A 119 -36.16 0.69 14.37
C SER A 119 -37.00 -0.54 14.06
N VAL A 120 -36.61 -1.27 13.02
CA VAL A 120 -37.27 -2.51 12.58
C VAL A 120 -37.39 -3.51 13.75
N SER A 121 -36.45 -3.47 14.70
CA SER A 121 -36.47 -4.26 15.94
C SER A 121 -37.74 -4.05 16.78
N THR A 122 -38.22 -2.80 16.90
CA THR A 122 -39.42 -2.48 17.71
C THR A 122 -40.70 -3.04 17.09
N VAL A 123 -40.74 -3.16 15.76
CA VAL A 123 -41.87 -3.76 15.03
C VAL A 123 -41.81 -5.29 15.15
N ALA A 124 -40.61 -5.88 15.04
CA ALA A 124 -40.40 -7.30 15.24
C ALA A 124 -40.80 -7.76 16.65
N ASP A 125 -40.41 -7.02 17.69
CA ASP A 125 -40.75 -7.34 19.09
C ASP A 125 -42.27 -7.37 19.32
N LYS A 126 -43.02 -6.45 18.70
CA LYS A 126 -44.48 -6.42 18.77
C LYS A 126 -45.14 -7.58 18.01
N ILE A 127 -44.55 -7.99 16.89
CA ILE A 127 -45.01 -9.18 16.15
C ILE A 127 -44.73 -10.45 16.95
N ARG A 128 -43.57 -10.56 17.60
CA ARG A 128 -43.24 -11.70 18.49
C ARG A 128 -44.20 -11.78 19.68
N ALA A 129 -44.53 -10.65 20.30
CA ALA A 129 -45.51 -10.60 21.39
C ALA A 129 -46.90 -11.11 20.96
N LEU A 130 -47.35 -10.76 19.75
CA LEU A 130 -48.62 -11.25 19.19
C LEU A 130 -48.56 -12.73 18.76
N ALA A 131 -47.39 -13.24 18.36
CA ALA A 131 -47.21 -14.62 17.95
C ALA A 131 -47.19 -15.62 19.11
N LEU A 132 -46.90 -15.16 20.34
CA LEU A 132 -46.98 -16.00 21.56
C LEU A 132 -48.42 -16.37 21.93
N GLU A 133 -49.41 -15.60 21.48
CA GLU A 133 -50.83 -15.80 21.80
C GLU A 133 -51.56 -16.70 20.78
N ASP A 134 -50.99 -16.93 19.59
CA ASP A 134 -51.63 -17.69 18.52
C ASP A 134 -50.63 -18.65 17.84
N GLN A 135 -50.89 -19.96 17.98
CA GLN A 135 -50.04 -21.04 17.50
C GLN A 135 -49.89 -21.04 15.96
N SER A 136 -50.82 -20.42 15.23
CA SER A 136 -50.74 -20.25 13.78
C SER A 136 -49.74 -19.17 13.33
N CYS A 137 -49.32 -18.28 14.23
CA CYS A 137 -48.35 -17.22 13.97
C CYS A 137 -46.89 -17.64 14.23
N LYS A 138 -46.66 -18.82 14.82
CA LYS A 138 -45.31 -19.31 15.16
C LYS A 138 -44.43 -19.49 13.92
N ALA A 139 -44.97 -20.09 12.86
CA ALA A 139 -44.26 -20.26 11.58
C ALA A 139 -43.94 -18.91 10.90
N LEU A 140 -44.77 -17.88 11.13
CA LEU A 140 -44.52 -16.53 10.62
C LEU A 140 -43.41 -15.84 11.43
N SER A 141 -43.36 -16.03 12.75
CA SER A 141 -42.25 -15.55 13.58
C SER A 141 -40.92 -16.16 13.14
N GLU A 142 -40.85 -17.48 12.95
CA GLU A 142 -39.63 -18.17 12.50
C GLU A 142 -39.18 -17.67 11.12
N LYS A 143 -40.12 -17.39 10.21
CA LYS A 143 -39.81 -16.83 8.89
C LYS A 143 -39.35 -15.37 8.96
N ILE A 144 -39.94 -14.58 9.86
CA ILE A 144 -39.49 -13.20 10.14
C ILE A 144 -38.10 -13.22 10.75
N ASP A 145 -37.81 -14.11 11.70
CA ASP A 145 -36.49 -14.25 12.32
C ASP A 145 -35.43 -14.68 11.29
N ALA A 146 -35.78 -15.58 10.36
CA ALA A 146 -34.89 -15.97 9.26
C ALA A 146 -34.60 -14.82 8.28
N GLU A 147 -35.61 -14.03 7.92
CA GLU A 147 -35.42 -12.83 7.08
C GLU A 147 -34.71 -11.72 7.86
N PHE A 148 -34.93 -11.58 9.16
CA PHE A 148 -34.19 -10.65 10.03
C PHE A 148 -32.72 -11.02 10.12
N LEU A 149 -32.40 -12.31 10.18
CA LEU A 149 -31.03 -12.81 10.19
C LEU A 149 -30.31 -12.51 8.86
N LYS A 150 -31.03 -12.58 7.73
CA LYS A 150 -30.53 -12.16 6.42
C LYS A 150 -30.36 -10.63 6.36
N MET A 151 -31.31 -9.89 6.92
CA MET A 151 -31.27 -8.43 7.01
C MET A 151 -30.14 -7.95 7.92
N THR A 152 -29.85 -8.62 9.04
CA THR A 152 -28.71 -8.29 9.92
C THR A 152 -27.38 -8.63 9.26
N ARG A 153 -27.30 -9.71 8.46
CA ARG A 153 -26.10 -9.96 7.62
C ARG A 153 -25.90 -8.90 6.53
N PHE A 154 -27.00 -8.41 5.95
CA PHE A 154 -26.97 -7.28 5.00
C PHE A 154 -26.66 -5.95 5.70
N GLU A 155 -27.19 -5.70 6.90
CA GLU A 155 -26.85 -4.55 7.73
C GLU A 155 -25.41 -4.64 8.24
N LEU A 156 -24.88 -5.84 8.48
CA LEU A 156 -23.46 -6.09 8.77
C LEU A 156 -22.58 -5.75 7.58
N SER A 157 -22.94 -6.17 6.36
CA SER A 157 -22.21 -5.74 5.16
C SER A 157 -22.35 -4.23 4.96
N GLN A 158 -23.53 -3.65 5.18
CA GLN A 158 -23.76 -2.21 5.11
C GLN A 158 -23.02 -1.44 6.21
N THR A 159 -22.83 -1.99 7.40
CA THR A 159 -22.11 -1.35 8.52
C THR A 159 -20.61 -1.44 8.33
N VAL A 160 -20.10 -2.57 7.82
CA VAL A 160 -18.70 -2.68 7.36
C VAL A 160 -18.47 -1.75 6.15
N VAL A 161 -19.44 -1.63 5.24
CA VAL A 161 -19.43 -0.66 4.13
C VAL A 161 -19.63 0.78 4.63
N HIS A 162 -20.35 1.02 5.73
CA HIS A 162 -20.56 2.34 6.32
C HIS A 162 -19.29 2.79 7.03
N ILE A 163 -18.65 1.91 7.81
CA ILE A 163 -17.31 2.09 8.37
C ILE A 163 -16.31 2.29 7.22
N ALA A 164 -16.35 1.50 6.16
CA ALA A 164 -15.50 1.71 4.98
C ALA A 164 -15.77 3.05 4.28
N LYS A 165 -17.03 3.50 4.17
CA LYS A 165 -17.41 4.82 3.63
C LYS A 165 -17.00 5.98 4.54
N ILE A 166 -17.01 5.76 5.85
CA ILE A 166 -16.51 6.65 6.90
C ILE A 166 -14.98 6.81 6.74
N TYR A 167 -14.26 5.72 6.48
CA TYR A 167 -12.84 5.74 6.11
C TYR A 167 -12.57 6.45 4.77
N GLY A 168 -13.47 6.33 3.79
CA GLY A 168 -13.37 7.05 2.51
C GLY A 168 -13.56 8.58 2.63
N LYS A 169 -14.03 9.07 3.78
CA LYS A 169 -14.21 10.50 4.07
C LYS A 169 -13.26 11.05 5.13
N GLY A 170 -12.27 10.26 5.58
CA GLY A 170 -11.27 10.72 6.56
C GLY A 170 -11.82 10.84 7.98
N ALA A 171 -12.79 10.01 8.37
CA ALA A 171 -13.24 9.98 9.75
C ALA A 171 -12.11 9.50 10.70
N PRO A 172 -11.97 10.12 11.89
CA PRO A 172 -11.01 9.68 12.89
C PRO A 172 -11.22 8.21 13.28
N ALA A 173 -10.12 7.48 13.50
CA ALA A 173 -10.16 6.11 13.99
C ALA A 173 -10.89 5.99 15.34
N ALA A 174 -10.89 7.06 16.16
CA ALA A 174 -11.62 7.15 17.42
C ALA A 174 -13.13 6.93 17.23
N ASP A 175 -13.74 7.61 16.26
CA ASP A 175 -15.17 7.52 15.97
C ASP A 175 -15.55 6.09 15.53
N CYS A 176 -14.68 5.43 14.79
CA CYS A 176 -14.88 4.04 14.38
C CYS A 176 -14.91 3.07 15.57
N VAL A 177 -14.04 3.31 16.56
CA VAL A 177 -14.00 2.51 17.80
C VAL A 177 -15.24 2.77 18.65
N GLU A 178 -15.66 4.02 18.82
CA GLU A 178 -16.87 4.39 19.59
C GLU A 178 -18.15 3.81 18.98
N GLU A 179 -18.29 3.87 17.66
CA GLU A 179 -19.43 3.30 16.96
C GLU A 179 -19.43 1.76 17.08
N ALA A 180 -18.26 1.13 16.93
CA ALA A 180 -18.14 -0.32 17.13
C ALA A 180 -18.47 -0.73 18.57
N GLN A 181 -18.05 0.05 19.58
CA GLN A 181 -18.43 -0.19 20.98
C GLN A 181 -19.94 -0.16 21.15
N SER A 182 -20.60 0.85 20.59
CA SER A 182 -22.06 1.00 20.63
C SER A 182 -22.79 -0.13 19.88
N ALA A 183 -22.27 -0.54 18.73
CA ALA A 183 -22.85 -1.59 17.90
C ALA A 183 -22.62 -3.00 18.50
N SER A 184 -21.47 -3.26 19.11
CA SER A 184 -21.10 -4.58 19.67
C SER A 184 -22.00 -5.05 20.81
N VAL A 185 -22.73 -4.13 21.46
CA VAL A 185 -23.75 -4.47 22.47
C VAL A 185 -24.96 -5.15 21.83
N LYS A 186 -25.23 -4.85 20.56
CA LYS A 186 -26.40 -5.33 19.81
C LYS A 186 -26.06 -6.42 18.79
N ASP A 187 -24.79 -6.51 18.39
CA ASP A 187 -24.31 -7.42 17.35
C ASP A 187 -23.19 -8.34 17.88
N ASP A 188 -23.32 -9.65 17.63
CA ASP A 188 -22.34 -10.69 18.02
C ASP A 188 -21.16 -10.78 17.02
N CYS A 189 -21.07 -9.89 16.05
CA CYS A 189 -20.01 -9.92 15.03
C CYS A 189 -18.61 -9.93 15.67
N PRO A 190 -17.79 -10.97 15.40
CA PRO A 190 -16.44 -11.07 15.95
C PRO A 190 -15.53 -9.90 15.58
N VAL A 191 -15.72 -9.33 14.38
CA VAL A 191 -14.96 -8.17 13.91
C VAL A 191 -15.32 -6.92 14.72
N LEU A 192 -16.61 -6.65 14.92
CA LEU A 192 -17.09 -5.52 15.71
C LEU A 192 -16.63 -5.63 17.17
N ARG A 193 -16.66 -6.82 17.77
CA ARG A 193 -16.12 -7.01 19.14
C ARG A 193 -14.63 -6.73 19.24
N ARG A 194 -13.84 -7.14 18.24
CA ARG A 194 -12.41 -6.84 18.20
C ARG A 194 -12.15 -5.35 18.07
N ILE A 195 -12.87 -4.67 17.17
CA ILE A 195 -12.76 -3.21 17.03
C ILE A 195 -13.21 -2.51 18.32
N ALA A 196 -14.34 -2.92 18.90
CA ALA A 196 -14.87 -2.35 20.15
C ALA A 196 -13.91 -2.50 21.33
N SER A 197 -13.04 -3.52 21.32
CA SER A 197 -12.04 -3.72 22.36
C SER A 197 -10.86 -2.75 22.30
N ALA A 198 -10.71 -1.99 21.21
CA ALA A 198 -9.72 -0.93 21.08
C ALA A 198 -10.00 0.24 22.04
N ARG A 199 -8.94 0.95 22.43
CA ARG A 199 -9.07 2.17 23.24
C ARG A 199 -9.25 3.38 22.33
N VAL A 200 -10.25 4.21 22.61
CA VAL A 200 -10.54 5.43 21.84
C VAL A 200 -9.37 6.43 21.86
N ALA A 201 -8.57 6.44 22.94
CA ALA A 201 -7.44 7.36 23.10
C ALA A 201 -6.23 7.05 22.19
N ASP A 202 -6.11 5.81 21.71
CA ASP A 202 -5.06 5.37 20.79
C ASP A 202 -5.66 4.33 19.82
N PRO A 203 -6.53 4.78 18.91
CA PRO A 203 -7.40 3.89 18.17
C PRO A 203 -6.73 3.29 16.93
N ASP A 204 -5.71 3.94 16.37
CA ASP A 204 -5.15 3.60 15.05
C ASP A 204 -4.53 2.20 15.01
N GLU A 205 -3.57 1.90 15.90
CA GLU A 205 -2.86 0.62 15.90
C GLU A 205 -3.78 -0.57 16.25
N PRO A 206 -4.61 -0.51 17.31
CA PRO A 206 -5.51 -1.62 17.63
C PRO A 206 -6.60 -1.84 16.57
N LEU A 207 -7.09 -0.76 15.94
CA LEU A 207 -8.08 -0.85 14.87
C LEU A 207 -7.47 -1.47 13.61
N PHE A 208 -6.28 -1.02 13.21
CA PHE A 208 -5.55 -1.62 12.10
C PHE A 208 -5.30 -3.11 12.34
N LYS A 209 -4.86 -3.48 13.55
CA LYS A 209 -4.66 -4.87 13.94
C LYS A 209 -5.96 -5.69 13.89
N ALA A 210 -7.07 -5.15 14.41
CA ALA A 210 -8.37 -5.82 14.35
C ALA A 210 -8.85 -6.04 12.91
N LEU A 211 -8.68 -5.04 12.04
CA LEU A 211 -9.01 -5.14 10.61
C LEU A 211 -8.11 -6.16 9.91
N LYS A 212 -6.80 -6.14 10.21
CA LYS A 212 -5.81 -7.10 9.69
C LYS A 212 -6.14 -8.53 10.09
N ASP A 213 -6.39 -8.78 11.37
CA ASP A 213 -6.74 -10.11 11.90
C ASP A 213 -8.07 -10.65 11.34
N CYS A 214 -8.88 -9.77 10.75
CA CYS A 214 -10.13 -10.11 10.09
C CYS A 214 -10.03 -10.11 8.56
N GLY A 215 -8.84 -9.87 7.99
CA GLY A 215 -8.62 -9.84 6.54
C GLY A 215 -9.22 -8.62 5.83
N HIS A 216 -9.52 -7.57 6.59
CA HIS A 216 -10.04 -6.28 6.10
C HIS A 216 -8.95 -5.22 5.94
N ALA A 217 -7.72 -5.50 6.35
CA ALA A 217 -6.54 -4.70 6.05
C ALA A 217 -5.45 -5.58 5.43
N LEU A 218 -4.76 -5.03 4.42
CA LEU A 218 -3.55 -5.64 3.89
C LEU A 218 -2.37 -5.29 4.81
N ASP A 219 -1.56 -6.29 5.11
CA ASP A 219 -0.30 -6.09 5.83
C ASP A 219 0.75 -5.52 4.87
N VAL A 220 0.64 -4.23 4.57
CA VAL A 220 1.67 -3.55 3.78
C VAL A 220 2.88 -3.38 4.69
N PRO A 221 4.03 -4.02 4.38
CA PRO A 221 5.23 -3.93 5.19
C PRO A 221 5.80 -2.52 5.07
N VAL A 222 5.41 -1.64 5.99
CA VAL A 222 6.01 -0.32 6.11
C VAL A 222 7.34 -0.52 6.81
N THR A 223 8.44 -0.41 6.07
CA THR A 223 9.77 -0.52 6.67
C THR A 223 10.16 0.85 7.18
N THR A 224 10.44 0.99 8.46
CA THR A 224 10.90 2.28 8.98
C THR A 224 12.39 2.44 8.70
N LEU A 225 12.73 3.39 7.84
CA LEU A 225 14.11 3.79 7.60
C LEU A 225 14.54 4.75 8.71
N LYS A 226 15.46 4.30 9.55
CA LYS A 226 16.15 5.20 10.50
C LYS A 226 17.21 5.97 9.74
N LEU A 227 17.03 7.29 9.60
CA LEU A 227 18.07 8.15 9.03
C LEU A 227 19.11 8.50 10.10
N ASP A 228 18.67 8.67 11.34
CA ASP A 228 19.51 8.82 12.52
C ASP A 228 18.76 8.36 13.80
N ASN A 229 19.34 8.63 14.98
CA ASN A 229 18.75 8.24 16.27
C ASN A 229 17.49 9.04 16.65
N THR A 230 17.17 10.09 15.91
CA THR A 230 16.09 11.03 16.20
C THR A 230 15.00 11.04 15.14
N PHE A 231 15.31 10.53 13.94
CA PHE A 231 14.40 10.56 12.80
C PHE A 231 14.26 9.21 12.12
N GLU A 232 13.02 8.76 12.11
CA GLU A 232 12.56 7.52 11.53
C GLU A 232 11.46 7.84 10.52
N TYR A 233 11.56 7.27 9.31
CA TYR A 233 10.59 7.53 8.26
C TYR A 233 10.06 6.23 7.65
N PRO A 234 8.73 6.05 7.56
CA PRO A 234 8.15 4.90 6.90
C PRO A 234 8.52 4.89 5.41
N CYS A 235 9.14 3.83 4.94
CA CYS A 235 9.49 3.63 3.54
C CYS A 235 8.93 2.32 3.00
N LEU A 236 8.59 2.36 1.71
CA LEU A 236 8.22 1.19 0.93
C LEU A 236 9.42 0.78 0.09
N HIS A 237 9.76 -0.50 0.11
CA HIS A 237 10.88 -0.96 -0.68
C HIS A 237 10.48 -1.06 -2.16
N PRO A 238 11.33 -0.58 -3.10
CA PRO A 238 11.08 -0.70 -4.53
C PRO A 238 10.83 -2.15 -5.00
N ARG A 239 11.43 -3.13 -4.32
CA ARG A 239 11.20 -4.55 -4.61
C ARG A 239 9.75 -4.99 -4.34
N ASP A 240 9.11 -4.43 -3.31
CA ASP A 240 7.74 -4.79 -2.92
C ASP A 240 6.74 -4.13 -3.88
N PHE A 241 7.05 -2.90 -4.32
CA PHE A 241 6.35 -2.25 -5.43
C PHE A 241 6.43 -3.07 -6.72
N ALA A 242 7.64 -3.51 -7.11
CA ALA A 242 7.83 -4.32 -8.30
C ALA A 242 7.08 -5.66 -8.22
N ALA A 243 7.13 -6.34 -7.07
CA ALA A 243 6.41 -7.59 -6.84
C ALA A 243 4.89 -7.38 -7.01
N SER A 244 4.36 -6.29 -6.45
CA SER A 244 2.94 -5.92 -6.55
C SER A 244 2.52 -5.65 -7.99
N CYS A 245 3.34 -4.93 -8.76
CA CYS A 245 3.08 -4.67 -10.18
C CYS A 245 3.03 -5.97 -11.00
N ILE A 246 3.95 -6.91 -10.74
CA ILE A 246 3.97 -8.20 -11.45
C ILE A 246 2.70 -9.01 -11.16
N ILE A 247 2.25 -9.04 -9.90
CA ILE A 247 0.98 -9.70 -9.53
C ILE A 247 -0.20 -8.99 -10.22
N TYR A 248 -0.19 -7.66 -10.30
CA TYR A 248 -1.20 -6.91 -11.04
C TYR A 248 -1.23 -7.32 -12.52
N PHE A 249 -0.07 -7.40 -13.19
CA PHE A 249 0.01 -7.84 -14.58
C PHE A 249 -0.56 -9.24 -14.77
N CYS A 250 -0.27 -10.15 -13.84
CA CYS A 250 -0.79 -11.51 -13.86
C CYS A 250 -2.32 -11.53 -13.72
N ALA A 251 -2.88 -10.72 -12.82
CA ALA A 251 -4.29 -10.74 -12.47
C ALA A 251 -5.19 -9.95 -13.44
N LYS A 252 -4.70 -8.84 -14.00
CA LYS A 252 -5.53 -7.88 -14.76
C LYS A 252 -5.09 -7.73 -16.21
N THR A 253 -3.79 -7.68 -16.48
CA THR A 253 -3.27 -7.39 -17.82
C THR A 253 -3.34 -8.60 -18.74
N PHE A 254 -2.82 -9.75 -18.30
CA PHE A 254 -2.73 -10.94 -19.17
C PHE A 254 -3.97 -11.84 -19.17
N LYS A 255 -5.05 -11.43 -18.47
CA LYS A 255 -6.41 -12.02 -18.48
C LYS A 255 -6.45 -13.56 -18.55
N SER A 256 -5.52 -14.23 -17.89
CA SER A 256 -5.45 -15.69 -17.90
C SER A 256 -6.38 -16.28 -16.85
N SER A 257 -6.93 -17.47 -17.12
CA SER A 257 -7.85 -18.15 -16.21
C SER A 257 -7.22 -18.55 -14.87
N ARG A 258 -5.89 -18.69 -14.83
CA ARG A 258 -5.10 -18.99 -13.64
C ARG A 258 -3.90 -18.06 -13.57
N ILE A 259 -3.65 -17.51 -12.39
CA ILE A 259 -2.52 -16.59 -12.16
C ILE A 259 -1.16 -17.24 -12.48
N GLY A 260 -1.01 -18.56 -12.28
CA GLY A 260 0.21 -19.29 -12.64
C GLY A 260 0.51 -19.27 -14.15
N LEU A 261 -0.52 -19.39 -15.00
CA LEU A 261 -0.33 -19.31 -16.46
C LEU A 261 0.04 -17.88 -16.89
N ALA A 262 -0.49 -16.87 -16.22
CA ALA A 262 -0.09 -15.50 -16.44
C ALA A 262 1.38 -15.27 -16.02
N LEU A 263 1.82 -15.89 -14.91
CA LEU A 263 3.22 -15.83 -14.47
C LEU A 263 4.16 -16.52 -15.46
N ASP A 264 3.76 -17.61 -16.10
CA ASP A 264 4.53 -18.23 -17.19
C ASP A 264 4.71 -17.27 -18.37
N HIS A 265 3.66 -16.52 -18.70
CA HIS A 265 3.72 -15.48 -19.73
C HIS A 265 4.64 -14.33 -19.31
N VAL A 266 4.55 -13.86 -18.06
CA VAL A 266 5.50 -12.88 -17.50
C VAL A 266 6.93 -13.37 -17.60
N ASN A 267 7.21 -14.63 -17.27
CA ASN A 267 8.55 -15.21 -17.37
C ASN A 267 9.06 -15.32 -18.82
N LEU A 268 8.18 -15.50 -19.79
CA LEU A 268 8.54 -15.42 -21.21
C LEU A 268 8.96 -13.99 -21.58
N LEU A 269 8.15 -12.99 -21.19
CA LEU A 269 8.46 -11.58 -21.42
C LEU A 269 9.76 -11.17 -20.72
N PHE A 270 9.96 -11.63 -19.48
CA PHE A 270 11.15 -11.34 -18.70
C PHE A 270 12.43 -11.88 -19.35
N ARG A 271 12.42 -13.12 -19.83
CA ARG A 271 13.57 -13.70 -20.55
C ARG A 271 13.88 -12.93 -21.84
N ASN A 272 12.85 -12.53 -22.59
CA ASN A 272 13.03 -11.73 -23.79
C ASN A 272 13.59 -10.33 -23.47
N PHE A 273 13.10 -9.71 -22.40
CA PHE A 273 13.58 -8.42 -21.90
C PHE A 273 15.07 -8.50 -21.51
N LEU A 274 15.46 -9.48 -20.70
CA LEU A 274 16.86 -9.68 -20.30
C LEU A 274 17.78 -9.87 -21.51
N ALA A 275 17.33 -10.63 -22.52
CA ALA A 275 18.10 -10.86 -23.74
C ALA A 275 18.25 -9.58 -24.59
N THR A 276 17.18 -8.79 -24.70
CA THR A 276 17.13 -7.58 -25.53
C THR A 276 17.93 -6.43 -24.91
N GLU A 277 17.71 -6.18 -23.62
CA GLU A 277 18.39 -5.11 -22.87
C GLU A 277 19.78 -5.51 -22.37
N LYS A 278 20.18 -6.78 -22.58
CA LYS A 278 21.46 -7.36 -22.12
C LYS A 278 21.64 -7.26 -20.61
N GLU A 279 20.54 -7.33 -19.87
CA GLU A 279 20.52 -7.30 -18.41
C GLU A 279 20.77 -8.69 -17.82
N ARG A 280 21.15 -8.74 -16.55
CA ARG A 280 21.37 -9.99 -15.80
C ARG A 280 20.82 -9.90 -14.40
N VAL A 281 20.27 -11.01 -13.91
CA VAL A 281 19.78 -11.17 -12.53
C VAL A 281 20.32 -12.44 -11.91
N ASN A 282 20.31 -12.52 -10.58
CA ASN A 282 20.82 -13.68 -9.83
C ASN A 282 19.83 -14.85 -9.68
N PHE A 283 18.64 -14.75 -10.29
CA PHE A 283 17.63 -15.81 -10.29
C PHE A 283 17.24 -16.20 -11.71
N SER A 284 16.75 -17.42 -11.89
CA SER A 284 16.43 -17.96 -13.22
C SER A 284 15.06 -17.51 -13.75
N ASN A 285 14.03 -17.61 -12.91
CA ASN A 285 12.65 -17.26 -13.23
C ASN A 285 11.99 -16.57 -12.04
N ILE A 286 10.96 -15.78 -12.32
CA ILE A 286 10.08 -15.17 -11.33
C ILE A 286 9.10 -16.24 -10.86
N THR A 287 9.11 -16.54 -9.56
CA THR A 287 8.20 -17.50 -8.91
C THR A 287 7.30 -16.76 -7.91
N PHE A 288 6.19 -17.38 -7.49
CA PHE A 288 5.35 -16.81 -6.43
C PHE A 288 6.09 -16.65 -5.11
N GLU A 289 7.00 -17.57 -4.81
CA GLU A 289 7.92 -17.46 -3.67
C GLU A 289 8.84 -16.25 -3.80
N LEU A 290 9.40 -15.99 -5.00
CA LEU A 290 10.23 -14.81 -5.25
C LEU A 290 9.44 -13.50 -5.11
N LEU A 291 8.15 -13.53 -5.42
CA LEU A 291 7.22 -12.40 -5.29
C LEU A 291 6.61 -12.26 -3.89
N GLY A 292 6.88 -13.19 -2.97
CA GLY A 292 6.29 -13.21 -1.63
C GLY A 292 4.76 -13.29 -1.67
N TYR A 293 4.21 -13.94 -2.70
CA TYR A 293 2.79 -13.98 -2.96
C TYR A 293 2.22 -15.36 -2.71
N GLU A 294 1.55 -15.54 -1.58
CA GLU A 294 0.87 -16.80 -1.24
C GLU A 294 -0.58 -16.82 -1.72
N SER A 295 -1.27 -15.67 -1.62
CA SER A 295 -2.68 -15.54 -1.93
C SER A 295 -3.09 -14.10 -2.19
N SER A 296 -4.32 -13.89 -2.65
CA SER A 296 -4.89 -12.54 -2.85
C SER A 296 -5.10 -11.74 -1.56
N ARG A 297 -4.83 -12.34 -0.39
CA ARG A 297 -4.88 -11.69 0.93
C ARG A 297 -3.50 -11.26 1.43
N THR A 298 -2.45 -11.67 0.72
CA THR A 298 -1.07 -11.40 1.11
C THR A 298 -0.53 -10.26 0.24
N TYR A 299 0.10 -9.28 0.89
CA TYR A 299 0.78 -8.21 0.16
C TYR A 299 2.07 -8.77 -0.48
N PRO A 300 2.29 -8.61 -1.79
CA PRO A 300 3.50 -9.12 -2.45
C PRO A 300 4.78 -8.46 -1.90
N MET A 301 5.77 -9.28 -1.54
CA MET A 301 7.06 -8.83 -1.00
C MET A 301 8.21 -9.44 -1.80
N GLY A 302 9.05 -8.61 -2.39
CA GLY A 302 10.13 -9.11 -3.24
C GLY A 302 11.23 -9.81 -2.45
N HIS A 303 11.50 -11.09 -2.76
CA HIS A 303 12.54 -11.92 -2.13
C HIS A 303 13.80 -12.08 -2.99
N TRP A 304 14.21 -11.02 -3.69
CA TRP A 304 15.49 -10.94 -4.43
C TRP A 304 16.43 -9.89 -3.82
N SER A 305 17.65 -9.78 -4.37
CA SER A 305 18.65 -8.85 -3.84
C SER A 305 18.20 -7.39 -3.98
N LYS A 306 18.33 -6.61 -2.89
CA LYS A 306 17.71 -5.27 -2.78
C LYS A 306 18.20 -4.26 -3.80
N ASN A 307 19.40 -4.42 -4.35
CA ASN A 307 20.06 -3.40 -5.16
C ASN A 307 20.00 -3.75 -6.65
N LEU A 308 20.91 -4.60 -7.11
CA LEU A 308 21.14 -4.85 -8.54
C LEU A 308 19.92 -5.50 -9.20
N ASP A 309 19.41 -6.58 -8.61
CA ASP A 309 18.25 -7.29 -9.15
C ASP A 309 17.00 -6.41 -9.11
N THR A 310 16.80 -5.62 -8.04
CA THR A 310 15.68 -4.66 -7.96
C THR A 310 15.72 -3.63 -9.09
N ALA A 311 16.90 -3.10 -9.44
CA ALA A 311 17.02 -2.14 -10.54
C ALA A 311 16.52 -2.75 -11.86
N VAL A 312 16.94 -3.98 -12.15
CA VAL A 312 16.52 -4.71 -13.35
C VAL A 312 15.02 -5.04 -13.30
N MET A 313 14.50 -5.43 -12.15
CA MET A 313 13.08 -5.73 -11.97
C MET A 313 12.19 -4.50 -12.16
N ILE A 314 12.62 -3.34 -11.67
CA ILE A 314 11.91 -2.08 -11.89
C ILE A 314 11.90 -1.70 -13.37
N LYS A 315 13.05 -1.80 -14.06
CA LYS A 315 13.10 -1.58 -15.53
C LYS A 315 12.18 -2.53 -16.28
N PHE A 316 12.13 -3.79 -15.86
CA PHE A 316 11.23 -4.78 -16.45
C PHE A 316 9.75 -4.41 -16.23
N VAL A 317 9.39 -3.98 -15.01
CA VAL A 317 8.03 -3.52 -14.70
C VAL A 317 7.65 -2.31 -15.56
N GLU A 318 8.53 -1.33 -15.68
CA GLU A 318 8.35 -0.16 -16.55
C GLU A 318 8.15 -0.59 -18.02
N HIS A 319 9.01 -1.49 -18.51
CA HIS A 319 8.91 -2.02 -19.87
C HIS A 319 7.57 -2.72 -20.12
N VAL A 320 7.12 -3.58 -19.21
CA VAL A 320 5.83 -4.28 -19.36
C VAL A 320 4.67 -3.31 -19.30
N ALA A 321 4.68 -2.38 -18.34
CA ALA A 321 3.61 -1.40 -18.16
C ALA A 321 3.49 -0.47 -19.37
N ALA A 322 4.60 0.05 -19.89
CA ALA A 322 4.62 0.93 -21.05
C ALA A 322 4.11 0.22 -22.32
N ASN A 323 4.45 -1.06 -22.51
CA ASN A 323 4.02 -1.83 -23.68
C ASN A 323 2.58 -2.36 -23.59
N ASN A 324 1.97 -2.35 -22.40
CA ASN A 324 0.61 -2.83 -22.17
C ASN A 324 -0.30 -1.73 -21.61
N LEU A 325 0.05 -0.47 -21.86
CA LEU A 325 -0.68 0.68 -21.33
C LEU A 325 -2.09 0.73 -21.94
N ASP A 326 -3.09 0.57 -21.09
CA ASP A 326 -4.48 0.86 -21.41
C ASP A 326 -4.85 2.25 -20.86
N PRO A 327 -5.18 3.25 -21.70
CA PRO A 327 -5.62 4.55 -21.25
C PRO A 327 -6.88 4.51 -20.36
N GLY A 328 -7.66 3.44 -20.42
CA GLY A 328 -8.82 3.23 -19.53
C GLY A 328 -8.45 2.67 -18.15
N ASP A 329 -7.21 2.22 -17.93
CA ASP A 329 -6.75 1.64 -16.67
C ASP A 329 -5.90 2.66 -15.88
N PRO A 330 -6.49 3.37 -14.90
CA PRO A 330 -5.76 4.35 -14.10
C PRO A 330 -4.66 3.70 -13.25
N VAL A 331 -4.80 2.42 -12.89
CA VAL A 331 -3.78 1.70 -12.11
C VAL A 331 -2.55 1.48 -12.99
N MET A 332 -2.73 1.09 -14.25
CA MET A 332 -1.61 0.92 -15.18
C MET A 332 -0.85 2.23 -15.43
N GLN A 333 -1.56 3.35 -15.57
CA GLN A 333 -0.92 4.67 -15.74
C GLN A 333 -0.04 5.03 -14.54
N LEU A 334 -0.54 4.80 -13.32
CA LEU A 334 0.21 5.04 -12.09
C LEU A 334 1.38 4.06 -11.93
N ILE A 335 1.26 2.81 -12.41
CA ILE A 335 2.39 1.87 -12.46
C ILE A 335 3.48 2.40 -13.40
N VAL A 336 3.13 2.90 -14.59
CA VAL A 336 4.10 3.50 -15.53
C VAL A 336 4.79 4.70 -14.87
N GLN A 337 4.03 5.62 -14.28
CA GLN A 337 4.59 6.79 -13.60
C GLN A 337 5.51 6.38 -12.45
N GLY A 338 5.04 5.52 -11.55
CA GLY A 338 5.80 5.08 -10.39
C GLY A 338 7.07 4.31 -10.77
N SER A 339 6.98 3.40 -11.75
CA SER A 339 8.14 2.62 -12.21
C SER A 339 9.19 3.49 -12.89
N SER A 340 8.78 4.44 -13.75
CA SER A 340 9.68 5.43 -14.35
C SER A 340 10.40 6.29 -13.29
N ALA A 341 9.65 6.82 -12.32
CA ALA A 341 10.18 7.67 -11.26
C ALA A 341 11.20 6.92 -10.39
N ILE A 342 10.86 5.71 -9.90
CA ILE A 342 11.79 4.94 -9.06
C ILE A 342 12.98 4.38 -9.86
N ASN A 343 12.81 4.07 -11.15
CA ASN A 343 13.92 3.72 -12.01
C ASN A 343 14.91 4.89 -12.15
N HIS A 344 14.40 6.10 -12.39
CA HIS A 344 15.23 7.30 -12.47
C HIS A 344 15.98 7.55 -11.15
N PHE A 345 15.28 7.48 -10.01
CA PHE A 345 15.88 7.57 -8.68
C PHE A 345 17.04 6.58 -8.49
N MET A 346 16.79 5.30 -8.77
CA MET A 346 17.80 4.25 -8.62
C MET A 346 18.99 4.46 -9.54
N ARG A 347 18.78 4.90 -10.79
CA ARG A 347 19.86 5.18 -11.73
C ARG A 347 20.76 6.29 -11.22
N VAL A 348 20.19 7.40 -10.73
CA VAL A 348 20.95 8.51 -10.15
C VAL A 348 21.82 8.01 -8.99
N LEU A 349 21.23 7.26 -8.06
CA LEU A 349 21.98 6.75 -6.90
C LEU A 349 23.08 5.75 -7.27
N LEU A 350 22.83 4.88 -8.24
CA LEU A 350 23.79 3.84 -8.65
C LEU A 350 24.89 4.37 -9.58
N SER A 351 24.65 5.46 -10.31
CA SER A 351 25.66 6.10 -11.16
C SER A 351 26.49 7.14 -10.43
N ALA A 352 25.96 7.69 -9.32
CA ALA A 352 26.65 8.71 -8.55
C ALA A 352 27.97 8.19 -7.97
N PRO A 353 28.97 9.07 -7.81
CA PRO A 353 30.14 8.74 -7.00
C PRO A 353 29.72 8.59 -5.53
N TYR A 354 30.70 8.41 -4.62
CA TYR A 354 30.43 8.20 -3.19
C TYR A 354 29.52 9.27 -2.56
N TRP A 355 29.49 10.49 -3.13
CA TRP A 355 28.59 11.56 -2.74
C TRP A 355 27.82 12.07 -3.96
N LEU A 356 26.54 12.41 -3.78
CA LEU A 356 25.75 13.10 -4.78
C LEU A 356 26.23 14.56 -4.90
N CYS A 357 26.41 15.05 -6.12
CA CYS A 357 26.45 16.50 -6.33
C CYS A 357 25.06 17.11 -6.16
N GLU A 358 24.97 18.43 -6.05
CA GLU A 358 23.71 19.13 -5.83
C GLU A 358 22.64 18.79 -6.90
N SER A 359 23.04 18.70 -8.16
CA SER A 359 22.13 18.34 -9.26
C SER A 359 21.59 16.91 -9.13
N GLU A 360 22.46 15.94 -8.82
CA GLU A 360 22.05 14.55 -8.62
C GLU A 360 21.15 14.41 -7.39
N ALA A 361 21.45 15.14 -6.31
CA ALA A 361 20.63 15.15 -5.11
C ALA A 361 19.21 15.66 -5.41
N TRP A 362 19.07 16.76 -6.15
CA TRP A 362 17.76 17.27 -6.55
C TRP A 362 17.01 16.29 -7.46
N GLN A 363 17.68 15.70 -8.45
CA GLN A 363 17.06 14.68 -9.31
C GLN A 363 16.54 13.49 -8.50
N ALA A 364 17.33 12.99 -7.55
CA ALA A 364 16.90 11.90 -6.66
C ALA A 364 15.71 12.33 -5.77
N ILE A 365 15.72 13.54 -5.21
CA ILE A 365 14.62 14.03 -4.38
C ILE A 365 13.32 14.10 -5.19
N PHE A 366 13.34 14.71 -6.38
CA PHE A 366 12.13 14.84 -7.20
C PHE A 366 11.62 13.48 -7.68
N ALA A 367 12.52 12.59 -8.12
CA ALA A 367 12.15 11.24 -8.54
C ALA A 367 11.53 10.43 -7.39
N GLY A 368 12.10 10.54 -6.19
CA GLY A 368 11.55 9.89 -4.99
C GLY A 368 10.16 10.43 -4.62
N GLN A 369 9.97 11.76 -4.66
CA GLN A 369 8.69 12.38 -4.39
C GLN A 369 7.62 11.99 -5.41
N GLU A 370 7.98 11.95 -6.70
CA GLU A 370 7.08 11.51 -7.76
C GLU A 370 6.66 10.04 -7.58
N PHE A 371 7.62 9.16 -7.24
CA PHE A 371 7.31 7.77 -6.92
C PHE A 371 6.33 7.63 -5.76
N LEU A 372 6.54 8.37 -4.66
CA LEU A 372 5.64 8.36 -3.51
C LEU A 372 4.24 8.87 -3.87
N SER A 373 4.16 9.89 -4.73
CA SER A 373 2.89 10.44 -5.21
C SER A 373 2.13 9.43 -6.08
N ALA A 374 2.82 8.76 -7.00
CA ALA A 374 2.24 7.69 -7.81
C ALA A 374 1.77 6.52 -6.94
N PHE A 375 2.54 6.15 -5.91
CA PHE A 375 2.17 5.09 -4.97
C PHE A 375 0.92 5.45 -4.15
N ALA A 376 0.82 6.69 -3.65
CA ALA A 376 -0.38 7.17 -2.99
C ALA A 376 -1.60 7.12 -3.93
N GLY A 377 -1.41 7.50 -5.20
CA GLY A 377 -2.42 7.36 -6.24
C GLY A 377 -2.86 5.90 -6.45
N LEU A 378 -1.91 4.94 -6.43
CA LEU A 378 -2.22 3.51 -6.56
C LEU A 378 -3.08 3.02 -5.39
N ALA A 379 -2.71 3.38 -4.16
CA ALA A 379 -3.48 3.02 -2.98
C ALA A 379 -4.92 3.56 -3.07
N GLN A 380 -5.09 4.81 -3.50
CA GLN A 380 -6.39 5.44 -3.69
C GLN A 380 -7.20 4.76 -4.81
N ALA A 381 -6.58 4.49 -5.97
CA ALA A 381 -7.24 3.85 -7.10
C ALA A 381 -7.73 2.44 -6.75
N CYS A 382 -6.90 1.65 -6.08
CA CYS A 382 -7.26 0.32 -5.59
C CYS A 382 -8.42 0.37 -4.58
N TYR A 383 -8.40 1.33 -3.66
CA TYR A 383 -9.50 1.53 -2.71
C TYR A 383 -10.83 1.86 -3.42
N HIS A 384 -10.82 2.76 -4.41
CA HIS A 384 -12.02 3.08 -5.19
C HIS A 384 -12.55 1.87 -5.97
N GLN A 385 -11.68 1.03 -6.53
CA GLN A 385 -12.12 -0.19 -7.22
C GLN A 385 -12.81 -1.18 -6.28
N ILE A 386 -12.33 -1.31 -5.03
CA ILE A 386 -13.00 -2.14 -4.00
C ILE A 386 -14.39 -1.60 -3.69
N LEU A 387 -14.53 -0.27 -3.53
CA LEU A 387 -15.83 0.35 -3.27
C LEU A 387 -16.83 0.13 -4.41
N LEU A 388 -16.38 0.22 -5.67
CA LEU A 388 -17.24 -0.04 -6.82
C LEU A 388 -17.67 -1.51 -6.88
N ALA A 389 -16.76 -2.45 -6.64
CA ALA A 389 -17.08 -3.88 -6.64
C ALA A 389 -18.12 -4.24 -5.57
N THR A 390 -17.96 -3.70 -4.36
CA THR A 390 -18.89 -3.91 -3.24
C THR A 390 -20.24 -3.21 -3.39
N SER A 391 -20.41 -2.30 -4.36
CA SER A 391 -21.67 -1.62 -4.64
C SER A 391 -22.56 -2.34 -5.66
N GLN A 392 -22.02 -3.36 -6.34
CA GLN A 392 -22.72 -4.14 -7.36
C GLN A 392 -23.29 -5.47 -6.84
N ASP A 393 -22.88 -5.88 -5.63
CA ASP A 393 -23.44 -6.98 -4.84
C ASP A 393 -24.47 -6.45 -3.82
#